data_AF-A0A0X1T529-F1
#
_entry.id   AF-A0A0X1T529-F1
#
_cell.length_a   1.000
_cell.length_b   1.000
_cell.length_c   1.000
_cell.angle_alpha   90.00
_cell.angle_beta   90.00
_cell.angle_gamma   90.00
#
_symmetry.space_group_name_H-M   'P 1'
#
loop_
_entity.id
_entity.type
_entity.pdbx_description
1 polymer ?
#
loop_
_entity_poly.entity_id
_entity_poly.type
_entity_poly.pdbx_seq_one_letter_code
_entity_poly.pdbx_strand_id
1 'polypeptide(L)'
;MSRFKPILFGLAWALIASQAQAGSLRCASHLISIGDRKSEVLDKCGEPLSRDVVGYQRSVDRRVEVQIEEWVYPQSGGMVQYLRFVGGRLERIDSKRGN
;
A
#
# COMPACT_ATOMS: atom_id res chain seq x y z
N MET A 1 30.73 -14.60 48.08
CA MET A 1 29.88 -15.24 47.05
C MET A 1 28.64 -14.36 46.85
N SER A 2 28.69 -13.45 45.88
CA SER A 2 27.64 -12.46 45.63
C SER A 2 26.42 -13.13 44.98
N ARG A 3 25.25 -12.93 45.58
CA ARG A 3 23.96 -13.38 45.05
C ARG A 3 23.55 -12.47 43.90
N PHE A 4 23.84 -12.88 42.67
CA PHE A 4 23.30 -12.24 41.48
C PHE A 4 21.81 -12.57 41.34
N LYS A 5 20.98 -11.54 41.45
CA LYS A 5 19.52 -11.56 41.49
C LYS A 5 19.00 -11.63 40.03
N PRO A 6 18.46 -12.75 39.52
CA PRO A 6 18.12 -12.90 38.10
C PRO A 6 16.70 -12.36 37.79
N ILE A 7 16.29 -11.28 38.45
CA ILE A 7 14.93 -10.73 38.33
C ILE A 7 14.87 -9.64 37.23
N LEU A 8 16.02 -9.18 36.74
CA LEU A 8 16.12 -8.10 35.74
C LEU A 8 16.16 -8.56 34.28
N PHE A 9 16.11 -9.87 34.00
CA PHE A 9 16.27 -10.39 32.63
C PHE A 9 14.94 -10.68 31.90
N GLY A 10 13.79 -10.68 32.61
CA GLY A 10 12.48 -10.98 32.00
C GLY A 10 11.79 -9.79 31.35
N LEU A 11 12.14 -8.55 31.71
CA LEU A 11 11.44 -7.35 31.26
C LEU A 11 11.93 -6.82 29.89
N ALA A 12 13.04 -7.34 29.38
CA ALA A 12 13.67 -6.83 28.15
C ALA A 12 13.06 -7.40 26.85
N TRP A 13 12.21 -8.43 26.92
CA TRP A 13 11.70 -9.12 25.71
C TRP A 13 10.40 -8.54 25.14
N ALA A 14 9.77 -7.56 25.80
CA ALA A 14 8.41 -7.13 25.46
C ALA A 14 8.29 -6.09 24.32
N LEU A 15 9.39 -5.66 23.68
CA LEU A 15 9.36 -4.44 22.84
C LEU A 15 9.57 -4.62 21.34
N ILE A 16 9.54 -5.84 20.79
CA ILE A 16 9.60 -6.04 19.33
C ILE A 16 8.18 -6.17 18.76
N ALA A 17 7.41 -5.07 18.81
CA ALA A 17 6.19 -4.94 18.02
C ALA A 17 6.55 -4.23 16.70
N SER A 18 6.90 -5.01 15.67
CA SER A 18 7.10 -4.49 14.32
C SER A 18 5.77 -3.97 13.76
N GLN A 19 5.66 -2.65 13.64
CA GLN A 19 4.48 -2.00 13.07
C GLN A 19 4.54 -2.13 11.54
N ALA A 20 3.97 -3.20 10.99
CA ALA A 20 3.76 -3.32 9.55
C ALA A 20 2.66 -2.33 9.13
N GLN A 21 3.05 -1.19 8.55
CA GLN A 21 2.10 -0.23 8.00
C GLN A 21 1.61 -0.72 6.64
N ALA A 22 0.49 -1.46 6.62
CA ALA A 22 -0.21 -1.77 5.39
C ALA A 22 -1.01 -0.53 4.94
N GLY A 23 -0.72 0.01 3.76
CA GLY A 23 -1.54 1.07 3.16
C GLY A 23 -2.87 0.50 2.69
N SER A 24 -3.99 1.01 3.21
CA SER A 24 -5.33 0.62 2.78
C SER A 24 -6.16 1.84 2.40
N LEU A 25 -6.98 1.72 1.35
CA LEU A 25 -7.97 2.72 0.96
C LEU A 25 -9.37 2.14 1.08
N ARG A 26 -10.30 2.92 1.62
CA ARG A 26 -11.72 2.58 1.61
C ARG A 26 -12.40 3.19 0.38
N CYS A 27 -13.02 2.32 -0.41
CA CYS A 27 -13.91 2.67 -1.51
C CYS A 27 -15.34 2.34 -1.08
N ALA A 28 -16.17 3.35 -0.80
CA ALA A 28 -17.49 3.16 -0.21
C ALA A 28 -17.47 2.22 1.01
N SER A 29 -18.01 1.00 0.90
CA SER A 29 -18.02 -0.03 1.95
C SER A 29 -16.89 -1.06 1.84
N HIS A 30 -16.10 -1.04 0.77
CA HIS A 30 -15.03 -1.98 0.49
C HIS A 30 -13.65 -1.40 0.83
N LEU A 31 -12.70 -2.29 1.13
CA LEU A 31 -11.31 -1.92 1.41
C LEU A 31 -10.41 -2.55 0.35
N ILE A 32 -9.54 -1.74 -0.25
CA ILE A 32 -8.42 -2.20 -1.06
C ILE A 32 -7.12 -2.01 -0.29
N SER A 33 -6.15 -2.86 -0.55
CA SER A 33 -4.83 -2.82 0.09
C SER A 33 -3.70 -2.97 -0.93
N ILE A 34 -2.50 -2.55 -0.53
CA ILE A 34 -1.29 -2.84 -1.30
C ILE A 34 -1.20 -4.34 -1.57
N GLY A 35 -0.96 -4.70 -2.83
CA GLY A 35 -0.91 -6.08 -3.34
C GLY A 35 -2.15 -6.50 -4.14
N ASP A 36 -3.29 -5.82 -3.95
CA ASP A 36 -4.55 -6.12 -4.65
C ASP A 36 -4.35 -6.01 -6.18
N ARG A 37 -5.05 -6.86 -6.93
CA ARG A 37 -5.00 -6.83 -8.41
C ARG A 37 -5.86 -5.69 -8.94
N LYS A 38 -5.51 -5.16 -10.12
CA LYS A 38 -6.33 -4.16 -10.83
C LYS A 38 -7.82 -4.56 -10.94
N SER A 39 -8.09 -5.83 -11.29
CA SER A 39 -9.47 -6.34 -11.38
C SER A 39 -10.20 -6.29 -10.04
N GLU A 40 -9.55 -6.71 -8.97
CA GLU A 40 -10.11 -6.67 -7.62
C GLU A 40 -10.37 -5.24 -7.16
N VAL A 41 -9.49 -4.30 -7.51
CA VAL A 41 -9.72 -2.87 -7.24
C VAL A 41 -10.91 -2.35 -8.03
N LEU A 42 -11.06 -2.71 -9.31
CA LEU A 42 -12.24 -2.33 -10.11
C LEU A 42 -13.53 -2.91 -9.53
N ASP A 43 -13.51 -4.17 -9.12
CA ASP A 43 -14.67 -4.84 -8.54
C ASP A 43 -15.12 -4.18 -7.22
N LYS A 44 -14.15 -3.72 -6.40
CA LYS A 44 -14.41 -3.08 -5.10
C LYS A 44 -14.70 -1.58 -5.20
N CYS A 45 -14.06 -0.87 -6.11
CA CYS A 45 -14.06 0.60 -6.18
C CYS A 45 -14.81 1.17 -7.38
N GLY A 46 -15.15 0.34 -8.37
CA GLY A 46 -15.72 0.78 -9.64
C GLY A 46 -14.69 1.41 -10.56
N GLU A 47 -15.17 2.15 -11.57
CA GLU A 47 -14.28 2.78 -12.54
C GLU A 47 -13.63 4.07 -11.97
N PRO A 48 -12.30 4.24 -12.11
CA PRO A 48 -11.62 5.46 -11.72
C PRO A 48 -11.93 6.63 -12.68
N LEU A 49 -11.60 7.84 -12.24
CA LEU A 49 -11.68 9.05 -13.07
C LEU A 49 -10.67 9.01 -14.23
N SER A 50 -9.45 8.51 -13.99
CA SER A 50 -8.44 8.31 -15.03
C SER A 50 -7.59 7.06 -14.79
N ARG A 51 -7.02 6.53 -15.89
CA ARG A 51 -6.12 5.37 -15.92
C ARG A 51 -5.02 5.63 -16.94
N ASP A 52 -3.87 6.05 -16.46
CA ASP A 52 -2.78 6.51 -17.31
C ASP A 52 -1.57 5.61 -17.16
N VAL A 53 -0.93 5.30 -18.28
CA VAL A 53 0.35 4.58 -18.29
C VAL A 53 1.45 5.60 -18.05
N VAL A 54 2.03 5.59 -16.85
CA VAL A 54 3.00 6.61 -16.42
C VAL A 54 4.45 6.14 -16.56
N GLY A 55 4.67 4.89 -16.98
CA GLY A 55 6.01 4.40 -17.30
C GLY A 55 6.13 2.89 -17.30
N TYR A 56 7.37 2.42 -17.24
CA TYR A 56 7.73 1.01 -17.19
C TYR A 56 8.85 0.81 -16.16
N GLN A 57 8.83 -0.30 -15.44
CA GLN A 57 9.90 -0.71 -14.55
C GLN A 57 10.55 -1.98 -15.07
N ARG A 58 11.88 -2.10 -14.97
CA ARG A 58 12.54 -3.38 -15.23
C ARG A 58 12.30 -4.31 -14.06
N SER A 59 11.86 -5.53 -14.36
CA SER A 59 11.75 -6.62 -13.39
C SER A 59 13.09 -6.89 -12.70
N VAL A 60 13.06 -7.52 -11.52
CA VAL A 60 14.25 -7.86 -10.73
C VAL A 60 15.27 -8.67 -11.56
N ASP A 61 14.78 -9.57 -12.42
CA ASP A 61 15.61 -10.35 -13.34
C ASP A 61 16.06 -9.59 -14.60
N ARG A 62 15.68 -8.30 -14.74
CA ARG A 62 15.94 -7.39 -15.87
C ARG A 62 15.55 -7.90 -17.27
N ARG A 63 14.84 -9.02 -17.34
CA ARG A 63 14.41 -9.66 -18.59
C ARG A 63 13.07 -9.17 -19.10
N VAL A 64 12.30 -8.49 -18.26
CA VAL A 64 10.93 -8.07 -18.57
C VAL A 64 10.72 -6.63 -18.10
N GLU A 65 10.13 -5.82 -18.96
CA GLU A 65 9.62 -4.50 -18.60
C GLU A 65 8.16 -4.64 -18.18
N VAL A 66 7.86 -4.23 -16.95
CA VAL A 66 6.50 -4.25 -16.40
C VAL A 66 5.91 -2.85 -16.48
N GLN A 67 4.68 -2.77 -16.93
CA GLN A 67 3.95 -1.52 -17.06
C GLN A 67 3.65 -0.92 -15.69
N ILE A 68 3.76 0.40 -15.60
CA ILE A 68 3.32 1.19 -14.46
C ILE A 68 2.12 2.04 -14.88
N GLU A 69 1.02 1.87 -14.16
CA GLU A 69 -0.19 2.66 -14.33
C GLU A 69 -0.45 3.51 -13.08
N GLU A 70 -1.01 4.69 -13.29
CA GLU A 70 -1.56 5.53 -12.23
C GLU A 70 -3.06 5.70 -12.47
N TRP A 71 -3.85 5.35 -11.46
CA TRP A 71 -5.30 5.46 -11.48
C TRP A 71 -5.74 6.51 -10.47
N VAL A 72 -6.72 7.33 -10.85
CA VAL A 72 -7.17 8.46 -10.04
C VAL A 72 -8.60 8.25 -9.56
N TYR A 73 -8.80 8.27 -8.24
CA TYR A 73 -10.12 8.19 -7.62
C TYR A 73 -10.45 9.48 -6.85
N PRO A 74 -11.59 10.13 -7.14
CA PRO A 74 -12.07 11.23 -6.32
C PRO A 74 -12.59 10.69 -4.98
N GLN A 75 -12.40 11.47 -3.92
CA GLN A 75 -12.91 11.22 -2.58
C GLN A 75 -13.73 12.41 -2.09
N SER A 76 -14.52 12.19 -1.03
CA SER A 76 -15.31 13.26 -0.41
C SER A 76 -14.43 14.39 0.12
N GLY A 77 -14.93 15.62 0.08
CA GLY A 77 -14.24 16.78 0.65
C GLY A 77 -13.08 17.33 -0.20
N GLY A 78 -13.10 17.06 -1.50
CA GLY A 78 -12.09 17.55 -2.45
C GLY A 78 -10.75 16.82 -2.33
N MET A 79 -10.73 15.62 -1.75
CA MET A 79 -9.54 14.77 -1.73
C MET A 79 -9.49 13.90 -3.00
N VAL A 80 -8.29 13.57 -3.45
CA VAL A 80 -8.02 12.71 -4.59
C VAL A 80 -7.03 11.63 -4.18
N GLN A 81 -7.24 10.41 -4.65
CA GLN A 81 -6.39 9.26 -4.40
C GLN A 81 -5.71 8.83 -5.70
N TYR A 82 -4.40 8.65 -5.65
CA TYR A 82 -3.57 8.20 -6.75
C TYR A 82 -3.09 6.79 -6.42
N LEU A 83 -3.55 5.82 -7.19
CA LEU A 83 -3.21 4.41 -7.04
C LEU A 83 -2.17 4.06 -8.10
N ARG A 84 -1.00 3.62 -7.67
CA ARG A 84 0.07 3.19 -8.58
C ARG A 84 0.06 1.68 -8.69
N PHE A 85 -0.15 1.19 -9.91
CA PHE A 85 -0.07 -0.23 -10.23
C PHE A 85 1.23 -0.54 -10.96
N VAL A 86 1.90 -1.64 -10.58
CA VAL A 86 3.06 -2.17 -11.30
C VAL A 86 2.77 -3.61 -11.68
N GLY A 87 2.87 -3.93 -12.97
CA GLY A 87 2.56 -5.28 -13.47
C GLY A 87 1.15 -5.76 -13.10
N GLY A 88 0.21 -4.82 -12.91
CA GLY A 88 -1.19 -5.11 -12.56
C GLY A 88 -1.47 -5.31 -11.06
N ARG A 89 -0.52 -5.03 -10.17
CA ARG A 89 -0.72 -5.03 -8.71
C ARG A 89 -0.60 -3.65 -8.11
N LEU A 90 -1.43 -3.34 -7.13
CA LEU A 90 -1.41 -2.08 -6.41
C LEU A 90 -0.16 -2.01 -5.52
N GLU A 91 0.76 -1.10 -5.83
CA GLU A 91 2.02 -0.92 -5.10
C GLU A 91 2.02 0.32 -4.21
N ARG A 92 1.21 1.33 -4.56
CA ARG A 92 1.13 2.58 -3.78
C ARG A 92 -0.26 3.18 -3.82
N ILE A 93 -0.64 3.80 -2.70
CA ILE A 93 -1.83 4.64 -2.56
C ILE A 93 -1.35 5.98 -1.98
N ASP A 94 -1.50 7.05 -2.74
CA ASP A 94 -1.18 8.41 -2.32
C ASP A 94 -2.44 9.27 -2.26
N SER A 95 -2.60 10.05 -1.19
CA SER A 95 -3.74 10.97 -1.03
C SER A 95 -3.28 12.42 -1.14
N LYS A 96 -3.95 13.22 -1.96
CA LYS A 96 -3.74 14.67 -2.04
C LYS A 96 -5.05 15.44 -2.01
N ARG A 97 -5.00 16.68 -1.55
CA ARG A 97 -6.09 17.63 -1.73
C ARG A 97 -6.13 18.07 -3.20
N GLY A 98 -7.28 17.96 -3.83
CA GLY A 98 -7.55 18.54 -5.15
C GLY A 98 -7.40 20.05 -5.05
N ASN A 99 -6.60 20.61 -5.95
CA ASN A 99 -6.37 22.06 -6.05
C ASN A 99 -7.52 22.75 -6.77
#